data_AF-A0A7Y3A1K6-F1
#
_entry.id   AF-A0A7Y3A1K6-F1
#
_cell.length_a   1.000
_cell.length_b   1.000
_cell.length_c   1.000
_cell.angle_alpha   90.00
_cell.angle_beta   90.00
_cell.angle_gamma   90.00
#
_symmetry.space_group_name_H-M   'P 1'
#
loop_
_entity.id
_entity.type
_entity.pdbx_description
1 polymer ?
#
loop_
_entity_poly.entity_id
_entity_poly.type
_entity_poly.pdbx_seq_one_letter_code
_entity_poly.pdbx_strand_id
1 'polypeptide(L)'
;YNFANHLHEITPRMAASPAAGKLYLETESNSAEIRYTVDKSSPKPNSEVYTKPIQVDKTMTIKAAVFDEMEHLKSSFEEEVLFHKGFGHKAMLNVNPHQSYDAGGVQALTNGISGSEKRYGDSEWLGFWGDDLNITIDLGELTMVNSISTRFFNANGQWIYAPETLKLKTDREEIPLTIRKTKERLVKITIPVSYETRYIEIKIPSYGIIPQGRQGEGNPAWTFIDEIIVN
;
A
#
# COMPACT_ATOMS: atom_id res chain seq x y z
N TYR A 1 -28.10 8.04 1.56
CA TYR A 1 -27.20 6.90 1.88
C TYR A 1 -27.32 5.89 0.75
N ASN A 2 -26.30 5.79 -0.10
CA ASN A 2 -26.26 4.95 -1.32
C ASN A 2 -25.94 3.49 -0.96
N PHE A 3 -26.93 2.74 -0.46
CA PHE A 3 -26.76 1.31 -0.20
C PHE A 3 -26.51 0.48 -1.48
N ALA A 4 -26.91 0.98 -2.66
CA ALA A 4 -26.85 0.21 -3.91
C ALA A 4 -25.46 0.09 -4.55
N ASN A 5 -24.55 1.04 -4.30
CA ASN A 5 -23.25 1.06 -4.99
C ASN A 5 -22.19 0.17 -4.32
N HIS A 6 -22.27 -0.05 -3.01
CA HIS A 6 -21.30 -0.88 -2.28
C HIS A 6 -21.51 -2.37 -2.52
N LEU A 7 -22.74 -2.80 -2.81
CA LEU A 7 -23.06 -4.21 -3.01
C LEU A 7 -22.24 -4.86 -4.14
N HIS A 8 -21.93 -4.10 -5.20
CA HIS A 8 -21.17 -4.58 -6.35
C HIS A 8 -19.70 -4.14 -6.30
N GLU A 9 -19.25 -3.47 -5.24
CA GLU A 9 -17.85 -3.08 -5.09
C GLU A 9 -16.97 -4.33 -5.11
N ILE A 10 -15.86 -4.27 -5.85
CA ILE A 10 -14.88 -5.35 -5.95
C ILE A 10 -13.74 -4.98 -5.02
N THR A 11 -13.47 -5.82 -4.03
CA THR A 11 -12.39 -5.63 -3.06
C THR A 11 -11.27 -6.63 -3.34
N PRO A 12 -10.03 -6.15 -3.57
CA PRO A 12 -8.88 -7.03 -3.68
C PRO A 12 -8.40 -7.51 -2.32
N ARG A 13 -7.88 -8.73 -2.26
CA ARG A 13 -7.11 -9.22 -1.12
C ARG A 13 -5.91 -10.00 -1.63
N MET A 14 -4.70 -9.54 -1.29
CA MET A 14 -3.46 -10.21 -1.68
C MET A 14 -3.03 -11.25 -0.65
N ALA A 15 -2.73 -12.47 -1.10
CA ALA A 15 -1.89 -13.41 -0.36
C ALA A 15 -0.51 -13.44 -1.02
N ALA A 16 0.42 -12.65 -0.50
CA ALA A 16 1.77 -12.51 -1.05
C ALA A 16 2.76 -13.49 -0.38
N SER A 17 3.71 -13.98 -1.18
CA SER A 17 4.92 -14.66 -0.72
C SER A 17 6.09 -14.23 -1.62
N PRO A 18 7.35 -14.39 -1.17
CA PRO A 18 8.51 -13.99 -1.96
C PRO A 18 8.57 -14.57 -3.38
N ALA A 19 8.06 -15.79 -3.57
CA ALA A 19 8.09 -16.47 -4.87
C ALA A 19 6.92 -16.09 -5.80
N ALA A 20 5.74 -15.85 -5.24
CA ALA A 20 4.52 -15.53 -5.98
C ALA A 20 3.41 -15.04 -5.04
N GLY A 21 2.44 -14.31 -5.60
CA GLY A 21 1.21 -13.89 -4.95
C GLY A 21 -0.04 -14.56 -5.54
N LYS A 22 -1.12 -14.51 -4.76
CA LYS A 22 -2.47 -14.83 -5.22
C LYS A 22 -3.38 -13.65 -4.90
N LEU A 23 -3.91 -13.00 -5.93
CA LEU A 23 -4.90 -11.95 -5.78
C LEU A 23 -6.30 -12.56 -5.74
N TYR A 24 -6.99 -12.33 -4.64
CA TYR A 24 -8.40 -12.66 -4.45
C TYR A 24 -9.24 -11.44 -4.78
N LEU A 25 -10.35 -11.64 -5.49
CA LEU A 25 -11.33 -10.60 -5.78
C LEU A 25 -12.65 -11.02 -5.15
N GLU A 26 -13.19 -10.16 -4.30
CA GLU A 26 -14.41 -10.42 -3.54
C GLU A 26 -15.41 -9.30 -3.79
N THR A 27 -16.71 -9.60 -3.68
CA THR A 27 -17.79 -8.62 -3.76
C THR A 27 -18.92 -9.04 -2.81
N GLU A 28 -19.64 -8.08 -2.24
CA GLU A 28 -20.74 -8.37 -1.32
C GLU A 28 -21.97 -8.96 -2.02
N SER A 29 -22.05 -8.83 -3.35
CA SER A 29 -23.11 -9.40 -4.16
C SER A 29 -22.87 -10.89 -4.39
N ASN A 30 -23.51 -11.73 -3.58
CA ASN A 30 -23.44 -13.21 -3.71
C ASN A 30 -23.85 -13.76 -5.10
N SER A 31 -24.55 -12.98 -5.92
CA SER A 31 -24.98 -13.34 -7.27
C SER A 31 -24.15 -12.70 -8.38
N ALA A 32 -23.22 -11.80 -8.04
CA ALA A 32 -22.42 -11.11 -9.04
C ALA A 32 -21.32 -12.00 -9.59
N GLU A 33 -21.24 -12.08 -10.92
CA GLU A 33 -20.13 -12.68 -11.60
C GLU A 33 -19.06 -11.62 -11.86
N ILE A 34 -17.86 -11.83 -11.29
CA ILE A 34 -16.70 -10.96 -11.55
C ILE A 34 -16.03 -11.44 -12.83
N ARG A 35 -15.81 -10.52 -13.77
CA ARG A 35 -15.07 -10.74 -15.02
C ARG A 35 -13.76 -9.97 -14.95
N TYR A 36 -12.67 -10.50 -15.51
CA TYR A 36 -11.35 -9.86 -15.37
C TYR A 36 -10.48 -9.96 -16.62
N THR A 37 -9.44 -9.13 -16.65
CA THR A 37 -8.37 -9.09 -17.65
C THR A 37 -7.04 -8.78 -16.96
N VAL A 38 -5.94 -9.25 -17.57
CA VAL A 38 -4.57 -9.06 -17.07
C VAL A 38 -3.62 -8.47 -18.12
N ASP A 39 -4.17 -8.12 -19.29
CA ASP A 39 -3.48 -7.57 -20.45
C ASP A 39 -3.69 -6.05 -20.58
N LYS A 40 -4.19 -5.40 -19.52
CA LYS A 40 -4.58 -3.97 -19.44
C LYS A 40 -5.83 -3.59 -20.24
N SER A 41 -6.46 -4.51 -20.99
CA SER A 41 -7.74 -4.23 -21.65
C SER A 41 -8.88 -4.12 -20.64
N SER A 42 -9.93 -3.36 -20.94
CA SER A 42 -11.11 -3.32 -20.06
C SER A 42 -11.90 -4.64 -20.13
N PRO A 43 -12.38 -5.18 -18.99
CA PRO A 43 -13.26 -6.34 -19.00
C PRO A 43 -14.55 -6.05 -19.78
N LYS A 44 -15.07 -7.07 -20.43
CA LYS A 44 -16.32 -7.09 -21.20
C LYS A 44 -17.23 -8.20 -20.66
N PRO A 45 -18.52 -8.22 -21.01
CA PRO A 45 -19.43 -9.31 -20.63
C PRO A 45 -18.93 -10.71 -21.02
N ASN A 46 -18.12 -10.80 -22.08
CA ASN A 46 -17.50 -12.04 -22.55
C ASN A 46 -16.03 -12.25 -22.11
N SER A 47 -15.49 -11.40 -21.23
CA SER A 47 -14.16 -11.60 -20.64
C SER A 47 -14.10 -12.84 -19.75
N GLU A 48 -12.91 -13.21 -19.28
CA GLU A 48 -12.75 -14.38 -18.43
C GLU A 48 -13.49 -14.21 -17.09
N VAL A 49 -14.21 -15.26 -16.67
CA VAL A 49 -14.89 -15.29 -15.38
C VAL A 49 -13.87 -15.58 -14.28
N TYR A 50 -13.87 -14.74 -13.25
CA TYR A 50 -13.08 -14.96 -12.05
C TYR A 50 -13.68 -16.12 -11.25
N THR A 51 -13.01 -17.28 -11.30
CA THR A 51 -13.39 -18.49 -10.56
C THR A 51 -12.31 -18.98 -9.61
N LYS A 52 -11.08 -18.46 -9.74
CA LYS A 52 -9.90 -18.83 -8.97
C LYS A 52 -9.01 -17.60 -8.78
N PRO A 53 -8.20 -17.54 -7.71
CA PRO A 53 -7.28 -16.44 -7.47
C PRO A 53 -6.32 -16.21 -8.65
N ILE A 54 -6.04 -14.95 -8.96
CA ILE A 54 -5.13 -14.57 -10.04
C ILE A 54 -3.70 -14.73 -9.53
N GLN A 55 -2.89 -15.49 -10.24
CA GLN A 55 -1.47 -15.67 -9.91
C GLN A 55 -0.68 -14.41 -10.29
N VAL A 56 0.15 -13.94 -9.35
CA VAL A 56 1.05 -12.79 -9.55
C VAL A 56 2.49 -13.25 -9.34
N ASP A 57 3.28 -13.27 -10.40
CA ASP A 57 4.71 -13.61 -10.38
C ASP A 57 5.57 -12.55 -11.09
N LYS A 58 4.93 -11.44 -11.49
CA LYS A 58 5.54 -10.27 -12.12
C LYS A 58 4.61 -9.08 -11.93
N THR A 59 5.14 -7.88 -12.12
CA THR A 59 4.31 -6.67 -12.15
C THR A 59 3.26 -6.77 -13.23
N MET A 60 1.99 -6.55 -12.85
CA MET A 60 0.86 -6.68 -13.76
C MET A 60 -0.29 -5.78 -13.34
N THR A 61 -1.10 -5.38 -14.32
CA THR A 61 -2.35 -4.66 -14.08
C THR A 61 -3.50 -5.64 -14.18
N ILE A 62 -4.29 -5.73 -13.11
CA ILE A 62 -5.54 -6.48 -13.10
C ILE A 62 -6.68 -5.49 -13.25
N LYS A 63 -7.58 -5.75 -14.20
CA LYS A 63 -8.85 -5.05 -14.28
C LYS A 63 -9.98 -6.05 -14.07
N ALA A 64 -10.98 -5.67 -13.29
CA ALA A 64 -12.15 -6.51 -13.03
C ALA A 64 -13.43 -5.69 -13.12
N ALA A 65 -14.54 -6.35 -13.41
CA ALA A 65 -15.85 -5.73 -13.51
C ALA A 65 -16.97 -6.70 -13.15
N VAL A 66 -18.06 -6.15 -12.63
CA VAL A 66 -19.35 -6.84 -12.48
C VAL A 66 -20.33 -6.28 -13.50
N PHE A 67 -21.04 -7.16 -14.18
CA PHE A 67 -22.13 -6.83 -15.12
C PHE A 67 -23.46 -7.36 -14.59
N ASP A 68 -24.58 -6.71 -14.95
CA ASP A 68 -25.91 -7.29 -14.74
C ASP A 68 -26.35 -8.22 -15.87
N GLU A 69 -27.54 -8.82 -15.73
CA GLU A 69 -28.13 -9.73 -16.73
C GLU A 69 -28.35 -9.08 -18.11
N MET A 70 -28.43 -7.75 -18.17
CA MET A 70 -28.53 -6.97 -19.41
C MET A 70 -27.16 -6.49 -19.91
N GLU A 71 -26.07 -7.03 -19.37
CA GLU A 71 -24.69 -6.70 -19.69
C GLU A 71 -24.27 -5.25 -19.35
N HIS A 72 -25.03 -4.54 -18.50
CA HIS A 72 -24.61 -3.22 -18.07
C HIS A 72 -23.55 -3.29 -16.96
N LEU A 73 -22.53 -2.45 -17.08
CA LEU A 73 -21.48 -2.32 -16.07
C LEU A 73 -22.07 -1.82 -14.74
N LYS A 74 -21.91 -2.61 -13.67
CA LYS A 74 -22.29 -2.22 -12.30
C LYS A 74 -21.12 -1.65 -11.52
N SER A 75 -19.95 -2.26 -11.67
CA SER A 75 -18.73 -1.82 -11.01
C SER A 75 -17.52 -2.21 -11.85
N SER A 76 -16.45 -1.44 -11.68
CA SER A 76 -15.15 -1.76 -12.25
C SER A 76 -14.06 -1.48 -11.22
N PHE A 77 -13.01 -2.29 -11.30
CA PHE A 77 -11.83 -2.24 -10.46
C PHE A 77 -10.60 -2.31 -11.35
N GLU A 78 -9.56 -1.55 -11.01
CA GLU A 78 -8.27 -1.57 -11.68
C GLU A 78 -7.19 -1.42 -10.61
N GLU A 79 -6.22 -2.33 -10.64
CA GLU A 79 -5.13 -2.38 -9.68
C GLU A 79 -3.84 -2.78 -10.37
N GLU A 80 -2.76 -2.09 -10.05
CA GLU A 80 -1.42 -2.49 -10.46
C GLU A 80 -0.76 -3.18 -9.27
N VAL A 81 -0.43 -4.45 -9.44
CA VAL A 81 0.33 -5.20 -8.45
C VAL A 81 1.80 -5.16 -8.85
N LEU A 82 2.64 -4.60 -7.98
CA LEU A 82 4.06 -4.47 -8.15
C LEU A 82 4.77 -5.71 -7.61
N PHE A 83 5.50 -6.41 -8.47
CA PHE A 83 6.34 -7.53 -8.05
C PHE A 83 7.80 -7.04 -7.94
N HIS A 84 8.21 -6.71 -6.73
CA HIS A 84 9.54 -6.22 -6.38
C HIS A 84 10.22 -7.15 -5.37
N LYS A 85 11.50 -6.94 -5.04
CA LYS A 85 12.29 -7.86 -4.20
C LYS A 85 11.76 -7.99 -2.77
N GLY A 86 11.08 -6.95 -2.29
CA GLY A 86 10.39 -6.93 -0.99
C GLY A 86 9.03 -7.64 -0.99
N PHE A 87 8.46 -7.95 -2.15
CA PHE A 87 7.12 -8.52 -2.27
C PHE A 87 6.99 -9.82 -1.46
N GLY A 88 5.93 -9.92 -0.65
CA GLY A 88 5.62 -11.06 0.19
C GLY A 88 6.60 -11.35 1.33
N HIS A 89 7.64 -10.54 1.51
CA HIS A 89 8.53 -10.65 2.67
C HIS A 89 7.85 -10.10 3.92
N LYS A 90 8.15 -10.70 5.07
CA LYS A 90 7.55 -10.29 6.34
C LYS A 90 8.15 -8.97 6.79
N ALA A 91 7.30 -7.95 6.93
CA ALA A 91 7.62 -6.74 7.67
C ALA A 91 7.34 -6.92 9.18
N MET A 92 8.14 -6.28 10.01
CA MET A 92 7.97 -6.19 11.46
C MET A 92 7.93 -4.74 11.88
N LEU A 93 7.05 -4.42 12.82
CA LEU A 93 6.86 -3.07 13.34
C LEU A 93 7.18 -3.05 14.84
N ASN A 94 7.80 -1.98 15.33
CA ASN A 94 7.95 -1.74 16.77
C ASN A 94 6.62 -1.36 17.43
N VAL A 95 5.69 -0.81 16.67
CA VAL A 95 4.36 -0.38 17.11
C VAL A 95 3.31 -0.86 16.10
N ASN A 96 2.14 -1.30 16.58
CA ASN A 96 1.07 -1.71 15.68
C ASN A 96 0.40 -0.48 15.05
N PRO A 97 -0.08 -0.57 13.79
CA PRO A 97 -0.95 0.45 13.23
C PRO A 97 -2.21 0.61 14.09
N HIS A 98 -2.78 1.81 14.07
CA HIS A 98 -4.00 2.11 14.80
C HIS A 98 -5.18 1.32 14.22
N GLN A 99 -6.06 0.78 15.07
CA GLN A 99 -7.19 -0.08 14.69
C GLN A 99 -8.16 0.56 13.67
N SER A 100 -8.14 1.88 13.51
CA SER A 100 -8.95 2.57 12.51
C SER A 100 -8.35 2.55 11.10
N TYR A 101 -7.07 2.22 10.98
CA TYR A 101 -6.26 2.33 9.76
C TYR A 101 -5.24 1.18 9.70
N ASP A 102 -5.69 -0.05 9.98
CA ASP A 102 -4.90 -1.27 9.96
C ASP A 102 -5.49 -2.37 9.06
N ALA A 103 -6.42 -2.01 8.16
CA ALA A 103 -7.26 -2.96 7.43
C ALA A 103 -6.49 -3.99 6.59
N GLY A 104 -5.38 -3.61 5.95
CA GLY A 104 -4.52 -4.56 5.23
C GLY A 104 -3.46 -5.26 6.10
N GLY A 105 -3.39 -4.90 7.38
CA GLY A 105 -2.38 -5.38 8.31
C GLY A 105 -0.95 -5.02 7.89
N VAL A 106 0.03 -5.57 8.61
CA VAL A 106 1.46 -5.32 8.34
C VAL A 106 1.88 -5.75 6.92
N GLN A 107 1.14 -6.67 6.29
CA GLN A 107 1.40 -7.13 4.94
C GLN A 107 1.16 -6.05 3.88
N ALA A 108 0.36 -5.02 4.16
CA ALA A 108 0.15 -3.87 3.25
C ALA A 108 1.44 -3.08 2.96
N LEU A 109 2.52 -3.34 3.69
CA LEU A 109 3.83 -2.75 3.43
C LEU A 109 4.65 -3.53 2.41
N THR A 110 4.26 -4.75 2.06
CA THR A 110 5.02 -5.64 1.18
C THR A 110 4.13 -6.52 0.27
N ASN A 111 2.86 -6.17 0.06
CA ASN A 111 1.92 -7.00 -0.71
C ASN A 111 1.88 -6.61 -2.20
N GLY A 112 2.69 -5.65 -2.63
CA GLY A 112 2.75 -5.13 -3.98
C GLY A 112 1.62 -4.21 -4.38
N ILE A 113 0.67 -3.89 -3.49
CA ILE A 113 -0.46 -2.99 -3.76
C ILE A 113 -0.18 -1.64 -3.12
N SER A 114 -0.28 -0.58 -3.93
CA SER A 114 -0.06 0.78 -3.45
C SER A 114 -1.32 1.38 -2.85
N GLY A 115 -1.16 2.17 -1.78
CA GLY A 115 -2.21 3.05 -1.24
C GLY A 115 -2.94 3.86 -2.32
N SER A 116 -4.22 4.16 -2.12
CA SER A 116 -4.91 5.08 -3.01
C SER A 116 -4.23 6.43 -2.99
N GLU A 117 -3.95 7.00 -4.16
CA GLU A 117 -3.46 8.38 -4.24
C GLU A 117 -4.55 9.41 -3.83
N LYS A 118 -5.81 8.96 -3.65
CA LYS A 118 -6.99 9.80 -3.39
C LYS A 118 -7.48 9.79 -1.95
N ARG A 119 -7.38 8.66 -1.26
CA ARG A 119 -7.88 8.47 0.09
C ARG A 119 -6.85 7.69 0.91
N TYR A 120 -6.92 7.82 2.23
CA TYR A 120 -6.02 7.18 3.17
C TYR A 120 -6.71 6.09 4.01
N GLY A 121 -8.02 5.88 3.82
CA GLY A 121 -8.81 4.89 4.56
C GLY A 121 -9.10 3.63 3.74
N ASP A 122 -8.22 3.26 2.80
CA ASP A 122 -8.26 1.94 2.17
C ASP A 122 -7.46 0.91 2.98
N SER A 123 -7.28 -0.29 2.45
CA SER A 123 -6.52 -1.37 3.08
C SER A 123 -5.01 -1.19 3.01
N GLU A 124 -4.50 -0.31 2.15
CA GLU A 124 -3.09 -0.28 1.77
C GLU A 124 -2.31 0.84 2.45
N TRP A 125 -3.02 1.77 3.10
CA TRP A 125 -2.44 2.78 3.98
C TRP A 125 -2.49 2.35 5.45
N LEU A 126 -1.34 2.31 6.12
CA LEU A 126 -1.25 2.05 7.56
C LEU A 126 -1.05 3.35 8.34
N GLY A 127 -1.90 3.60 9.34
CA GLY A 127 -1.91 4.82 10.15
C GLY A 127 -1.33 4.65 11.56
N PHE A 128 -0.48 5.59 11.99
CA PHE A 128 0.17 5.62 13.31
C PHE A 128 -0.07 6.96 14.00
N TRP A 129 -0.36 6.96 15.30
CA TRP A 129 -0.79 8.16 16.04
C TRP A 129 0.29 8.65 17.01
N GLY A 130 1.21 9.49 16.52
CA GLY A 130 2.23 10.12 17.36
C GLY A 130 3.44 9.26 17.71
N ASP A 131 3.43 7.96 17.43
CA ASP A 131 4.56 7.06 17.69
C ASP A 131 5.68 7.19 16.65
N ASP A 132 6.93 7.05 17.10
CA ASP A 132 8.07 6.82 16.21
C ASP A 132 7.97 5.40 15.62
N LEU A 133 8.05 5.31 14.30
CA LEU A 133 7.88 4.07 13.57
C LEU A 133 9.24 3.48 13.17
N ASN A 134 9.40 2.18 13.41
CA ASN A 134 10.52 1.40 12.95
C ASN A 134 10.01 0.15 12.24
N ILE A 135 10.33 0.05 10.95
CA ILE A 135 9.90 -1.04 10.08
C ILE A 135 11.12 -1.86 9.69
N THR A 136 11.10 -3.16 9.96
CA THR A 136 12.16 -4.09 9.53
C THR A 136 11.61 -5.07 8.49
N ILE A 137 12.30 -5.22 7.37
CA ILE A 137 12.06 -6.25 6.35
C ILE A 137 13.31 -7.15 6.28
N ASP A 138 13.09 -8.46 6.39
CA ASP A 138 14.11 -9.49 6.11
C ASP A 138 13.84 -10.08 4.72
N LEU A 139 14.75 -9.87 3.78
CA LEU A 139 14.69 -10.43 2.43
C LEU A 139 15.02 -11.94 2.39
N GLY A 140 15.32 -12.56 3.53
CA GLY A 140 15.64 -13.99 3.66
C GLY A 140 17.07 -14.33 3.23
N GLU A 141 17.56 -13.72 2.17
CA GLU A 141 18.91 -13.88 1.63
C GLU A 141 19.53 -12.54 1.23
N LEU A 142 20.85 -12.56 1.06
CA LEU A 142 21.61 -11.41 0.60
C LEU A 142 21.21 -11.11 -0.85
N THR A 143 20.58 -9.96 -1.07
CA THR A 143 19.94 -9.61 -2.35
C THR A 143 20.51 -8.30 -2.86
N MET A 144 20.94 -8.24 -4.12
CA MET A 144 21.30 -6.98 -4.77
C MET A 144 20.10 -6.03 -4.79
N VAL A 145 20.18 -4.87 -4.15
CA VAL A 145 19.13 -3.83 -4.15
C VAL A 145 19.66 -2.58 -4.87
N ASN A 146 18.78 -1.93 -5.63
CA ASN A 146 19.05 -0.72 -6.44
C ASN A 146 18.37 0.53 -5.87
N SER A 147 17.22 0.34 -5.21
CA SER A 147 16.56 1.41 -4.46
C SER A 147 15.53 0.84 -3.50
N ILE A 148 15.23 1.62 -2.47
CA ILE A 148 14.13 1.39 -1.55
C ILE A 148 13.23 2.61 -1.61
N SER A 149 11.92 2.43 -1.79
CA SER A 149 10.98 3.52 -1.86
C SER A 149 9.68 3.22 -1.13
N THR A 150 9.05 4.26 -0.62
CA THR A 150 7.74 4.22 0.03
C THR A 150 7.08 5.59 -0.14
N ARG A 151 5.81 5.71 0.24
CA ARG A 151 5.08 6.97 0.16
C ARG A 151 4.44 7.29 1.50
N PHE A 152 4.27 8.58 1.74
CA PHE A 152 3.53 9.09 2.88
C PHE A 152 2.33 9.89 2.41
N PHE A 153 1.15 9.60 2.95
CA PHE A 153 -0.01 10.46 2.76
C PHE A 153 0.19 11.73 3.59
N ASN A 154 -0.14 12.89 3.04
CA ASN A 154 0.14 14.19 3.64
C ASN A 154 -1.09 15.10 3.50
N ALA A 155 -1.94 15.06 4.51
CA ALA A 155 -3.20 15.79 4.57
C ALA A 155 -3.30 16.51 5.91
N ASN A 156 -2.58 17.62 6.05
CA ASN A 156 -2.43 18.34 7.31
C ASN A 156 -3.76 18.80 7.92
N GLY A 157 -4.77 19.11 7.09
CA GLY A 157 -6.14 19.42 7.53
C GLY A 157 -6.92 18.21 8.08
N GLN A 158 -6.36 17.00 7.97
CA GLN A 158 -6.82 15.76 8.58
C GLN A 158 -5.81 15.26 9.62
N TRP A 159 -4.87 16.13 10.01
CA TRP A 159 -3.82 15.85 11.00
C TRP A 159 -2.79 14.82 10.53
N ILE A 160 -2.77 14.51 9.22
CA ILE A 160 -1.82 13.57 8.62
C ILE A 160 -0.63 14.35 8.08
N TYR A 161 0.55 14.08 8.63
CA TYR A 161 1.79 14.74 8.26
C TYR A 161 2.80 13.71 7.77
N ALA A 162 3.39 13.96 6.61
CA ALA A 162 4.61 13.25 6.20
C ALA A 162 5.75 13.56 7.20
N PRO A 163 6.65 12.60 7.46
CA PRO A 163 7.76 12.81 8.38
C PRO A 163 8.73 13.88 7.85
N GLU A 164 9.38 14.61 8.76
CA GLU A 164 10.41 15.61 8.38
C GLU A 164 11.78 14.95 8.11
N THR A 165 12.01 13.78 8.71
CA THR A 165 13.23 13.00 8.53
C THR A 165 12.90 11.52 8.46
N LEU A 166 13.78 10.74 7.84
CA LEU A 166 13.72 9.29 7.80
C LEU A 166 15.15 8.77 7.86
N LYS A 167 15.34 7.57 8.38
CA LYS A 167 16.64 6.90 8.35
C LYS A 167 16.47 5.49 7.82
N LEU A 168 17.19 5.18 6.76
CA LEU A 168 17.31 3.83 6.24
C LEU A 168 18.57 3.21 6.83
N LYS A 169 18.46 2.00 7.37
CA LYS A 169 19.60 1.17 7.74
C LYS A 169 19.52 -0.15 7.00
N THR A 170 20.64 -0.55 6.43
CA THR A 170 20.85 -1.82 5.73
C THR A 170 21.97 -2.59 6.43
N ASP A 171 22.34 -3.76 5.90
CA ASP A 171 23.53 -4.48 6.37
C ASP A 171 24.83 -3.71 6.10
N ARG A 172 24.82 -2.78 5.15
CA ARG A 172 26.01 -2.07 4.69
C ARG A 172 26.16 -0.68 5.32
N GLU A 173 25.07 0.06 5.44
CA GLU A 173 25.13 1.47 5.82
C GLU A 173 23.85 1.95 6.50
N GLU A 174 23.97 3.14 7.08
CA GLU A 174 22.87 3.87 7.68
C GLU A 174 22.80 5.25 7.01
N ILE A 175 21.71 5.51 6.30
CA ILE A 175 21.50 6.70 5.49
C ILE A 175 20.42 7.55 6.17
N PRO A 176 20.78 8.69 6.79
CA PRO A 176 19.81 9.68 7.24
C PRO A 176 19.30 10.50 6.04
N LEU A 177 18.01 10.80 6.01
CA LEU A 177 17.36 11.63 5.01
C LEU A 177 16.55 12.74 5.67
N THR A 178 16.67 13.94 5.12
CA THR A 178 15.79 15.08 5.42
C THR A 178 14.78 15.22 4.30
N ILE A 179 13.50 15.21 4.66
CA ILE A 179 12.41 15.30 3.71
C ILE A 179 12.06 16.77 3.51
N ARG A 180 12.02 17.21 2.25
CA ARG A 180 11.68 18.60 1.93
C ARG A 180 10.23 18.87 2.30
N LYS A 181 10.00 19.97 3.02
CA LYS A 181 8.65 20.43 3.35
C LYS A 181 7.86 20.67 2.07
N THR A 182 6.68 20.06 1.98
CA THR A 182 5.81 20.14 0.81
C THR A 182 4.35 20.20 1.22
N LYS A 183 3.51 20.72 0.33
CA LYS A 183 2.03 20.69 0.43
C LYS A 183 1.42 19.59 -0.45
N GLU A 184 2.25 18.82 -1.15
CA GLU A 184 1.78 17.69 -1.94
C GLU A 184 1.08 16.68 -1.03
N ARG A 185 -0.01 16.09 -1.54
CA ARG A 185 -0.80 15.12 -0.78
C ARG A 185 -0.09 13.78 -0.61
N LEU A 186 0.85 13.48 -1.50
CA LEU A 186 1.57 12.22 -1.52
C LEU A 186 3.06 12.53 -1.59
N VAL A 187 3.78 12.23 -0.52
CA VAL A 187 5.23 12.46 -0.42
C VAL A 187 5.93 11.15 -0.74
N LYS A 188 6.50 11.06 -1.94
CA LYS A 188 7.23 9.87 -2.42
C LYS A 188 8.69 9.97 -2.00
N ILE A 189 9.20 8.95 -1.33
CA ILE A 189 10.61 8.84 -0.94
C ILE A 189 11.24 7.70 -1.71
N THR A 190 12.36 7.98 -2.36
CA THR A 190 13.18 6.96 -3.05
C THR A 190 14.63 7.13 -2.63
N ILE A 191 15.21 6.07 -2.10
CA ILE A 191 16.57 6.03 -1.59
C ILE A 191 17.36 5.10 -2.50
N PRO A 192 18.26 5.63 -3.35
CA PRO A 192 19.13 4.79 -4.15
C PRO A 192 20.12 4.07 -3.22
N VAL A 193 20.15 2.75 -3.31
CA VAL A 193 21.15 1.90 -2.65
C VAL A 193 21.67 0.98 -3.74
N SER A 194 22.97 0.82 -3.91
CA SER A 194 23.52 0.01 -5.02
C SER A 194 24.49 -1.02 -4.47
N TYR A 195 23.93 -2.04 -3.82
CA TYR A 195 24.65 -3.13 -3.18
C TYR A 195 23.71 -4.22 -2.69
N GLU A 196 24.30 -5.33 -2.26
CA GLU A 196 23.56 -6.40 -1.64
C GLU A 196 23.25 -6.12 -0.17
N THR A 197 22.01 -6.39 0.24
CA THR A 197 21.57 -6.38 1.63
C THR A 197 20.52 -7.46 1.83
N ARG A 198 20.38 -7.95 3.05
CA ARG A 198 19.30 -8.86 3.48
C ARG A 198 18.32 -8.11 4.38
N TYR A 199 18.83 -7.33 5.33
CA TYR A 199 18.01 -6.59 6.26
C TYR A 199 17.83 -5.15 5.80
N ILE A 200 16.58 -4.66 5.90
CA ILE A 200 16.19 -3.29 5.64
C ILE A 200 15.44 -2.80 6.88
N GLU A 201 15.93 -1.76 7.52
CA GLU A 201 15.30 -1.10 8.66
C GLU A 201 15.00 0.36 8.30
N ILE A 202 13.75 0.80 8.40
CA ILE A 202 13.31 2.16 8.11
C ILE A 202 12.81 2.80 9.42
N LYS A 203 13.53 3.79 9.91
CA LYS A 203 13.19 4.57 11.11
C LYS A 203 12.59 5.90 10.71
N ILE A 204 11.38 6.14 11.19
CA ILE A 204 10.55 7.29 10.84
C ILE A 204 10.14 7.96 12.16
N PRO A 205 10.85 9.02 12.57
CA PRO A 205 10.39 9.84 13.68
C PRO A 205 9.00 10.42 13.38
N SER A 206 8.14 10.42 14.38
CA SER A 206 6.84 11.07 14.29
C SER A 206 7.02 12.56 14.00
N TYR A 207 6.04 13.15 13.30
CA TYR A 207 5.95 14.62 13.22
C TYR A 207 5.77 15.25 14.62
N GLY A 208 5.30 14.47 15.60
CA GLY A 208 5.09 14.91 16.97
C GLY A 208 3.78 15.68 17.14
N ILE A 209 3.81 16.69 18.00
CA ILE A 209 2.63 17.50 18.31
C ILE A 209 2.40 18.57 17.23
N ILE A 210 1.15 18.68 16.78
CA ILE A 210 0.73 19.67 15.80
C ILE A 210 0.91 21.07 16.41
N PRO A 211 1.68 21.96 15.76
CA PRO A 211 2.01 23.26 16.33
C PRO A 211 0.82 24.22 16.33
N GLN A 212 0.97 25.28 17.13
CA GLN A 212 -0.03 26.33 17.27
C GLN A 212 -0.43 26.96 15.93
N GLY A 213 -1.73 27.28 15.79
CA GLY A 213 -2.31 27.90 14.62
C GLY A 213 -2.59 26.93 13.47
N ARG A 214 -2.48 25.61 13.70
CA ARG A 214 -2.84 24.57 12.73
C ARG A 214 -4.04 23.77 13.20
N GLN A 215 -4.77 23.20 12.24
CA GLN A 215 -5.87 22.30 12.54
C GLN A 215 -5.32 21.08 13.30
N GLY A 216 -5.92 20.79 14.46
CA GLY A 216 -5.45 19.72 15.36
C GLY A 216 -4.37 20.14 16.35
N GLU A 217 -4.10 21.44 16.48
CA GLU A 217 -3.18 22.02 17.47
C GLU A 217 -3.23 21.28 18.82
N GLY A 218 -2.03 20.97 19.35
CA GLY A 218 -1.87 20.30 20.64
C GLY A 218 -2.07 18.79 20.62
N ASN A 219 -2.56 18.22 19.52
CA ASN A 219 -2.67 16.77 19.35
C ASN A 219 -1.43 16.20 18.64
N PRO A 220 -1.14 14.90 18.82
CA PRO A 220 -0.23 14.18 17.94
C PRO A 220 -0.66 14.29 16.47
N ALA A 221 0.30 14.18 15.56
CA ALA A 221 0.04 14.01 14.14
C ALA A 221 -0.05 12.52 13.78
N TRP A 222 -0.89 12.22 12.79
CA TRP A 222 -0.89 10.93 12.11
C TRP A 222 0.31 10.81 11.16
N THR A 223 0.90 9.63 11.11
CA THR A 223 1.79 9.19 10.03
C THR A 223 1.10 8.08 9.26
N PHE A 224 0.97 8.25 7.94
CA PHE A 224 0.40 7.25 7.03
C PHE A 224 1.46 6.83 6.03
N ILE A 225 1.72 5.53 5.97
CA ILE A 225 2.71 4.91 5.09
C ILE A 225 2.09 3.71 4.39
N ASP A 226 2.48 3.49 3.15
CA ASP A 226 2.09 2.34 2.34
C ASP A 226 3.32 1.55 1.87
N GLU A 227 3.09 0.63 0.93
CA GLU A 227 4.06 -0.27 0.29
C GLU A 227 5.53 0.21 0.29
N ILE A 228 6.41 -0.66 0.78
CA ILE A 228 7.85 -0.51 0.74
C ILE A 228 8.39 -1.31 -0.44
N ILE A 229 8.63 -0.60 -1.53
CA ILE A 229 9.11 -1.16 -2.79
C ILE A 229 10.64 -1.29 -2.73
N VAL A 230 11.16 -2.47 -3.04
CA VAL A 230 12.59 -2.81 -3.05
C VAL A 230 13.01 -3.26 -4.44
N ASN A 231 13.75 -2.43 -5.17
CA ASN A 231 14.13 -2.66 -6.58
C ASN A 231 15.52 -3.25 -6.76
#